data_AF-A0A2E0R0C0-F1
#
_entry.id   AF-A0A2E0R0C0-F1
#
_cell.length_a   1.000
_cell.length_b   1.000
_cell.length_c   1.000
_cell.angle_alpha   90.00
_cell.angle_beta   90.00
_cell.angle_gamma   90.00
#
_symmetry.space_group_name_H-M   'P 1'
#
loop_
_entity.id
_entity.type
_entity.pdbx_description
1 polymer ?
#
loop_
_entity_poly.entity_id
_entity_poly.type
_entity_poly.pdbx_seq_one_letter_code
_entity_poly.pdbx_strand_id
1 'polypeptide(L)'
;MKIRLERVYYMPKELQFGILYVSEEFDAAAHLCACGCGAKIRTPLGPAFWRFTDTKNGPSLYPSVGNWQLNCQSHYWITDGEIIWAEQWRPEEIAAGLLAQDSRRKAFYDRLSKPQKGQLKKLWYWVKQLFRN
;
A
#
# COMPACT_ATOMS: atom_id res chain seq x y z
N MET A 1 -6.81 18.67 -9.35
CA MET A 1 -7.94 17.84 -9.82
C MET A 1 -8.49 17.17 -8.59
N LYS A 2 -9.80 17.27 -8.35
CA LYS A 2 -10.42 16.62 -7.19
C LYS A 2 -10.57 15.11 -7.40
N ILE A 3 -10.32 14.36 -6.34
CA ILE A 3 -10.59 12.93 -6.25
C ILE A 3 -11.47 12.68 -5.03
N ARG A 4 -12.64 12.07 -5.25
CA ARG A 4 -13.58 11.72 -4.18
C ARG A 4 -13.28 10.33 -3.64
N LEU A 5 -13.53 10.12 -2.36
CA LEU A 5 -13.44 8.80 -1.75
C LEU A 5 -14.73 8.01 -2.02
N GLU A 6 -14.59 6.72 -2.33
CA GLU A 6 -15.69 5.77 -2.29
C GLU A 6 -15.25 4.51 -1.53
N ARG A 7 -15.91 4.25 -0.40
CA ARG A 7 -15.65 3.04 0.39
C ARG A 7 -16.45 1.89 -0.19
N VAL A 8 -15.77 0.77 -0.44
CA VAL A 8 -16.36 -0.41 -1.05
C VAL A 8 -15.93 -1.65 -0.30
N TYR A 9 -16.83 -2.63 -0.19
CA TYR A 9 -16.43 -3.95 0.29
C TYR A 9 -15.60 -4.66 -0.78
N TYR A 10 -16.18 -4.87 -1.97
CA TYR A 10 -15.50 -5.42 -3.15
C TYR A 10 -15.13 -4.31 -4.14
N MET A 11 -13.93 -4.41 -4.73
CA MET A 11 -13.53 -3.49 -5.79
C MET A 11 -14.45 -3.63 -7.01
N PRO A 12 -15.00 -2.52 -7.55
CA PRO A 12 -15.87 -2.60 -8.70
C PRO A 12 -15.10 -3.04 -9.95
N LYS A 13 -15.77 -3.77 -10.83
CA LYS A 13 -15.19 -4.26 -12.09
C LYS A 13 -14.73 -3.10 -12.98
N GLU A 14 -15.49 -2.02 -12.99
CA GLU A 14 -15.22 -0.80 -13.73
C GLU A 14 -15.01 0.35 -12.74
N LEU A 15 -13.89 1.05 -12.88
CA LEU A 15 -13.57 2.21 -12.05
C LEU A 15 -13.95 3.46 -12.83
N GLN A 16 -14.42 4.51 -12.15
CA GLN A 16 -14.65 5.80 -12.77
C GLN A 16 -13.51 6.78 -12.45
N PHE A 17 -13.33 7.78 -13.32
CA PHE A 17 -12.34 8.84 -13.11
C PHE A 17 -12.71 9.71 -11.92
N GLY A 18 -11.68 10.20 -11.22
CA GLY A 18 -11.87 11.10 -10.09
C GLY A 18 -12.39 10.41 -8.83
N ILE A 19 -12.34 9.07 -8.74
CA ILE A 19 -12.70 8.31 -7.54
C ILE A 19 -11.51 7.49 -7.06
N LEU A 20 -11.20 7.60 -5.78
CA LEU A 20 -10.38 6.64 -5.06
C LEU A 20 -11.30 5.63 -4.37
N TYR A 21 -11.31 4.41 -4.87
CA TYR A 21 -12.00 3.31 -4.22
C TYR A 21 -11.11 2.74 -3.12
N VAL A 22 -11.67 2.51 -1.94
CA VAL A 22 -10.97 1.92 -0.79
C VAL A 22 -11.77 0.78 -0.21
N SER A 23 -11.14 -0.39 -0.11
CA SER A 23 -11.62 -1.53 0.64
C SER A 23 -10.71 -1.75 1.84
N GLU A 24 -11.24 -1.46 3.02
CA GLU A 24 -10.54 -1.67 4.29
C GLU A 24 -10.51 -3.15 4.67
N GLU A 25 -11.54 -3.92 4.28
CA GLU A 25 -11.58 -5.38 4.48
C GLU A 25 -10.43 -6.11 3.77
N PHE A 26 -10.08 -5.66 2.57
CA PHE A 26 -9.04 -6.30 1.75
C PHE A 26 -7.73 -5.51 1.69
N ASP A 27 -7.55 -4.51 2.56
CA ASP A 27 -6.38 -3.63 2.59
C ASP A 27 -5.98 -3.16 1.17
N ALA A 28 -6.95 -2.64 0.41
CA ALA A 28 -6.75 -2.32 -1.00
C ALA A 28 -7.38 -0.99 -1.36
N ALA A 29 -6.67 -0.21 -2.16
CA ALA A 29 -7.23 0.95 -2.84
C ALA A 29 -6.96 0.89 -4.35
N ALA A 30 -7.83 1.52 -5.13
CA ALA A 30 -7.68 1.61 -6.56
C ALA A 30 -8.34 2.86 -7.14
N HIS A 31 -7.77 3.38 -8.22
CA HIS A 31 -8.32 4.49 -8.98
C HIS A 31 -7.89 4.40 -10.45
N LEU A 32 -8.58 5.13 -11.33
CA LEU A 32 -8.07 5.36 -12.68
C LEU A 32 -6.94 6.39 -12.65
N CYS A 33 -5.91 6.16 -13.45
CA CYS A 33 -4.73 7.02 -13.51
C CYS A 33 -5.10 8.48 -13.71
N ALA A 34 -4.60 9.35 -12.84
CA ALA A 34 -4.92 10.77 -12.83
C ALA A 34 -4.52 11.52 -14.12
N CYS A 35 -3.66 10.95 -14.95
CA CYS A 35 -3.29 11.54 -16.24
C CYS A 35 -4.35 11.37 -17.33
N GLY A 36 -5.41 10.58 -17.09
CA GLY A 36 -6.47 10.35 -18.07
C GLY A 36 -6.26 9.15 -19.00
N CYS A 37 -5.15 8.39 -18.87
CA CYS A 37 -4.88 7.25 -19.78
C CYS A 37 -5.79 6.02 -19.56
N GLY A 38 -6.62 6.02 -18.52
CA GLY A 38 -7.56 4.93 -18.22
C GLY A 38 -6.92 3.70 -17.55
N ALA A 39 -5.61 3.72 -17.26
CA ALA A 39 -4.98 2.62 -16.53
C ALA A 39 -5.53 2.50 -15.10
N LYS A 40 -5.84 1.28 -14.67
CA LYS A 40 -6.24 0.97 -13.28
C LYS A 40 -5.01 0.93 -12.40
N ILE A 41 -4.88 1.90 -11.51
CA ILE A 41 -3.82 1.95 -10.52
C ILE A 41 -4.29 1.20 -9.28
N ARG A 42 -3.51 0.21 -8.86
CA ARG A 42 -3.77 -0.55 -7.63
C ARG A 42 -2.74 -0.16 -6.59
N THR A 43 -3.21 0.22 -5.42
CA THR A 43 -2.40 0.61 -4.27
C THR A 43 -2.79 -0.29 -3.10
N PRO A 44 -2.09 -1.42 -2.89
CA PRO A 44 -2.23 -2.20 -1.67
C PRO A 44 -1.96 -1.31 -0.47
N LEU A 45 -2.77 -1.47 0.57
CA LEU A 45 -2.65 -0.73 1.81
C LEU A 45 -1.85 -1.54 2.83
N GLY A 46 -1.19 -0.83 3.73
CA GLY A 46 -0.54 -1.44 4.88
C GLY A 46 0.89 -0.97 5.12
N PRO A 47 1.55 -1.51 6.16
CA PRO A 47 2.80 -0.95 6.70
C PRO A 47 3.98 -0.94 5.71
N ALA A 48 3.99 -1.85 4.75
CA ALA A 48 5.03 -1.94 3.72
C ALA A 48 4.63 -1.34 2.37
N PHE A 49 3.39 -0.86 2.25
CA PHE A 49 2.79 -0.41 1.00
C PHE A 49 2.33 1.04 1.12
N TRP A 50 1.12 1.36 0.63
CA TRP A 50 0.53 2.68 0.79
C TRP A 50 -0.20 2.77 2.13
N ARG A 51 -0.10 3.94 2.75
CA ARG A 51 -0.93 4.36 3.86
C ARG A 51 -2.05 5.23 3.30
N PHE A 52 -3.27 4.83 3.60
CA PHE A 52 -4.47 5.61 3.32
C PHE A 52 -4.85 6.41 4.57
N THR A 53 -5.28 7.66 4.36
CA THR A 53 -5.90 8.48 5.40
C THR A 53 -7.08 9.23 4.81
N ASP A 54 -8.17 9.31 5.56
CA ASP A 54 -9.36 10.08 5.21
C ASP A 54 -9.45 11.30 6.13
N THR A 55 -9.34 12.49 5.55
CA THR A 55 -9.44 13.75 6.30
C THR A 55 -10.75 14.44 5.95
N LYS A 56 -11.10 15.49 6.69
CA LYS A 56 -12.26 16.35 6.36
C LYS A 56 -12.19 16.96 4.95
N ASN A 57 -10.98 17.09 4.39
CA ASN A 57 -10.75 17.68 3.08
C ASN A 57 -10.84 16.64 1.96
N GLY A 58 -10.54 15.37 2.27
CA GLY A 58 -10.66 14.25 1.36
C GLY A 58 -9.60 13.16 1.59
N PRO A 59 -9.57 12.15 0.71
CA PRO A 59 -8.63 11.04 0.84
C PRO A 59 -7.18 11.46 0.54
N SER A 60 -6.25 10.82 1.23
CA SER A 60 -4.80 10.91 0.94
C SER A 60 -4.18 9.53 0.86
N LEU A 61 -3.15 9.41 0.01
CA LEU A 61 -2.28 8.24 -0.07
C LEU A 61 -0.82 8.67 0.17
N TYR A 62 -0.10 7.85 0.92
CA TYR A 62 1.34 7.99 1.11
C TYR A 62 2.03 6.63 0.96
N PRO A 63 3.11 6.49 0.17
CA PRO A 63 3.82 7.52 -0.58
C PRO A 63 3.06 7.95 -1.87
N SER A 64 3.72 8.75 -2.72
CA SER A 64 3.21 9.13 -4.04
C SER A 64 2.94 7.91 -4.94
N VAL A 65 2.22 8.16 -6.03
CA VAL A 65 1.93 7.19 -7.09
C VAL A 65 2.82 7.50 -8.28
N GLY A 66 3.85 6.68 -8.49
CA GLY A 66 4.72 6.72 -9.67
C GLY A 66 4.40 5.58 -10.63
N ASN A 67 3.96 5.90 -11.84
CA ASN A 67 3.51 4.94 -12.84
C ASN A 67 4.60 4.63 -13.89
N TRP A 68 5.84 4.43 -13.43
CA TRP A 68 7.03 4.31 -14.28
C TRP A 68 7.01 3.13 -15.27
N GLN A 69 6.19 2.11 -14.99
CA GLN A 69 6.00 0.95 -15.87
C GLN A 69 4.91 1.17 -16.94
N LEU A 70 4.18 2.28 -16.87
CA LEU A 70 3.16 2.63 -17.85
C LEU A 70 3.72 3.63 -18.86
N ASN A 71 3.20 3.61 -20.09
CA ASN A 71 3.62 4.55 -21.14
C ASN A 71 3.46 6.03 -20.72
N CYS A 72 2.46 6.34 -19.88
CA CYS A 72 2.24 7.71 -19.41
C CYS A 72 3.28 8.20 -18.40
N GLN A 73 4.01 7.28 -17.74
CA GLN A 73 5.00 7.55 -16.70
C GLN A 73 4.60 8.61 -15.65
N SER A 74 3.30 8.77 -15.39
CA SER A 74 2.78 9.83 -14.53
C SER A 74 3.23 9.69 -13.09
N HIS A 75 3.44 10.83 -12.42
CA HIS A 75 3.80 10.89 -11.01
C HIS A 75 3.02 11.96 -10.27
N TYR A 76 2.34 11.56 -9.20
CA TYR A 76 1.51 12.47 -8.43
C TYR A 76 1.28 11.98 -7.00
N TRP A 77 0.87 12.92 -6.15
CA TRP A 77 0.32 12.68 -4.82
C TRP A 77 -1.20 12.73 -4.88
N ILE A 78 -1.84 11.91 -4.05
CA ILE A 78 -3.24 12.09 -3.65
C ILE A 78 -3.18 12.64 -2.22
N THR A 79 -3.60 13.88 -2.01
CA THR A 79 -3.53 14.56 -0.71
C THR A 79 -4.75 15.42 -0.52
N ASP A 80 -5.48 15.21 0.58
CA ASP A 80 -6.68 15.97 0.94
C ASP A 80 -7.70 16.07 -0.22
N GLY A 81 -7.91 14.96 -0.92
CA GLY A 81 -8.81 14.88 -2.06
C GLY A 81 -8.34 15.61 -3.32
N GLU A 82 -7.07 16.01 -3.38
CA GLU A 82 -6.44 16.62 -4.56
C GLU A 82 -5.37 15.73 -5.17
N ILE A 83 -5.29 15.79 -6.49
CA ILE A 83 -4.12 15.34 -7.24
C ILE A 83 -3.11 16.48 -7.34
N ILE A 84 -1.93 16.26 -6.76
CA ILE A 84 -0.79 17.17 -6.83
C ILE A 84 0.29 16.50 -7.68
N TRP A 85 0.58 17.07 -8.84
CA TRP A 85 1.59 16.55 -9.76
C TRP A 85 2.98 16.65 -9.12
N ALA A 86 3.74 15.57 -9.23
CA ALA A 86 5.12 15.50 -8.78
C ALA A 86 6.05 15.44 -10.00
N GLU A 87 7.31 15.77 -9.79
CA GLU A 87 8.31 15.77 -10.86
C GLU A 87 8.54 14.36 -11.42
N GLN A 88 8.90 14.31 -12.70
CA GLN A 88 9.36 13.08 -13.33
C GLN A 88 10.66 12.63 -12.67
N TRP A 89 10.72 11.37 -12.25
CA TRP A 89 11.97 10.81 -11.75
C TRP A 89 12.90 10.42 -12.89
N ARG A 90 14.19 10.67 -12.67
CA ARG A 90 15.26 10.14 -13.51
C ARG A 90 15.38 8.62 -13.31
N PRO A 91 15.98 7.90 -14.27
CA PRO A 91 16.15 6.45 -14.16
C PRO A 91 16.80 5.99 -12.84
N GLU A 92 17.76 6.76 -12.32
CA GLU A 92 18.44 6.46 -11.06
C GLU A 92 17.51 6.60 -9.85
N GLU A 93 16.63 7.59 -9.86
CA GLU A 93 15.65 7.83 -8.80
C GLU A 93 14.56 6.74 -8.81
N ILE A 94 14.12 6.33 -10.01
CA ILE A 94 13.23 5.19 -10.20
C ILE A 94 13.85 3.91 -9.63
N ALA A 95 15.10 3.61 -10.00
CA ALA A 95 15.81 2.43 -9.50
C ALA A 95 15.95 2.45 -7.98
N ALA A 96 16.37 3.58 -7.40
CA ALA A 96 16.51 3.73 -5.95
C ALA A 96 15.17 3.54 -5.22
N GLY A 97 14.08 4.14 -5.74
CA GLY A 97 12.75 4.00 -5.16
C GLY A 97 12.23 2.56 -5.18
N LEU A 98 12.43 1.83 -6.28
CA LEU A 98 12.07 0.41 -6.39
C LEU A 98 12.85 -0.46 -5.41
N LEU A 99 14.17 -0.25 -5.30
CA LEU A 99 15.01 -0.97 -4.34
C LEU A 99 14.56 -0.74 -2.89
N ALA A 100 14.21 0.50 -2.54
CA ALA A 100 13.69 0.84 -1.22
C ALA A 100 12.33 0.18 -0.96
N GLN A 101 11.44 0.14 -1.96
CA GLN A 101 10.14 -0.51 -1.86
C GLN A 101 10.28 -2.02 -1.64
N ASP A 102 11.14 -2.69 -2.41
CA ASP A 102 11.38 -4.13 -2.30
C ASP A 102 12.02 -4.51 -0.96
N SER A 103 12.99 -3.72 -0.51
CA SER A 103 13.62 -3.90 0.81
C SER A 103 12.59 -3.81 1.94
N ARG A 104 11.68 -2.83 1.87
CA ARG A 104 10.61 -2.63 2.87
C ARG A 104 9.63 -3.81 2.87
N ARG A 105 9.20 -4.26 1.69
CA ARG A 105 8.29 -5.41 1.54
C ARG A 105 8.92 -6.70 2.06
N LYS A 106 10.18 -6.95 1.70
CA LYS A 106 10.93 -8.10 2.19
C LYS A 106 11.01 -8.10 3.72
N ALA A 107 11.41 -6.99 4.33
CA ALA A 107 11.49 -6.87 5.78
C ALA A 107 10.12 -7.06 6.48
N PHE A 108 9.02 -6.69 5.83
CA PHE A 108 7.67 -6.94 6.34
C PHE A 108 7.30 -8.43 6.32
N TYR A 109 7.45 -9.11 5.18
CA TYR A 109 7.15 -10.53 5.08
C TYR A 109 8.08 -11.40 5.93
N ASP A 110 9.37 -11.05 6.03
CA ASP A 110 10.32 -11.72 6.91
C ASP A 110 9.93 -11.61 8.39
N ARG A 111 9.21 -10.54 8.80
CA ARG A 111 8.67 -10.41 10.16
C ARG A 111 7.41 -11.25 10.35
N LEU A 112 6.53 -11.30 9.35
CA LEU A 112 5.31 -12.11 9.41
C LEU A 112 5.60 -13.62 9.43
N SER A 113 6.66 -14.06 8.75
CA SER A 113 7.02 -15.48 8.65
C SER A 113 7.81 -16.01 9.86
N LYS A 114 8.25 -15.16 10.80
CA LYS A 114 9.01 -15.61 11.98
C LYS A 114 8.12 -16.46 12.90
N PRO A 115 8.46 -17.74 13.15
CA PRO A 115 7.69 -18.57 14.07
C PRO A 115 7.78 -18.03 15.50
N GLN A 116 6.67 -18.06 16.25
CA GLN A 116 6.64 -17.75 17.69
C GLN A 116 7.41 -18.83 18.48
N LYS A 117 8.75 -18.74 18.48
CA LYS A 117 9.64 -19.62 19.25
C LYS A 117 9.39 -19.58 20.78
N GLY A 118 8.61 -18.59 21.26
CA GLY A 118 8.32 -18.39 22.68
C GLY A 118 7.32 -19.38 23.29
N GLN A 119 6.32 -19.83 22.52
CA GLN A 119 5.28 -20.73 23.07
C GLN A 119 5.78 -22.17 23.24
N LEU A 120 6.54 -22.66 22.26
CA LEU A 120 7.18 -23.99 22.32
C LEU A 120 8.21 -24.08 23.45
N LYS A 121 8.96 -23.02 23.73
CA LYS A 121 9.90 -23.00 24.88
C LYS A 121 9.16 -23.05 26.22
N LYS A 122 8.07 -22.29 26.40
CA LYS A 122 7.27 -22.31 27.63
C LYS A 122 6.64 -23.68 27.89
N LEU A 123 6.07 -24.30 26.85
CA LEU A 123 5.50 -25.63 26.93
C LEU A 123 6.57 -26.67 27.31
N TRP A 124 7.76 -26.60 26.69
CA TRP A 124 8.87 -27.50 27.01
C TRP A 124 9.42 -27.30 28.43
N TYR A 125 9.51 -26.05 28.92
CA TYR A 125 9.88 -25.77 30.31
C TYR A 125 8.84 -26.31 31.30
N TRP A 126 7.55 -26.18 31.00
CA TRP A 126 6.46 -26.72 31.82
C TRP A 126 6.48 -28.26 31.82
N VAL A 127 6.63 -28.90 30.66
CA VAL A 127 6.77 -30.36 30.53
C VAL A 127 7.99 -30.84 31.34
N LYS A 128 9.14 -30.16 31.26
CA LYS A 128 10.31 -30.52 32.06
C LYS A 128 10.11 -30.39 33.57
N GLN A 129 9.22 -29.50 34.03
CA GLN A 129 8.91 -29.37 35.45
C GLN A 129 8.02 -30.51 35.96
N LEU A 130 7.20 -31.13 35.09
CA LEU A 130 6.36 -32.28 35.44
C LEU A 130 7.14 -33.59 35.59
N PHE A 131 8.27 -33.73 34.89
CA PHE A 131 9.17 -34.90 34.99
C PHE A 131 10.31 -34.71 35.99
N ARG A 132 10.24 -33.67 36.84
CA ARG A 132 11.19 -33.41 37.91
C ARG A 132 10.52 -33.62 39.27
N ASN A 133 10.01 -34.83 39.47
CA ASN A 133 9.68 -35.45 40.76
C ASN A 133 10.21 -36.88 40.75
#